data_AF-A0A1W9SMB7-F1
#
_entry.id   AF-A0A1W9SMB7-F1
#
_cell.length_a   1.000
_cell.length_b   1.000
_cell.length_c   1.000
_cell.angle_alpha   90.00
_cell.angle_beta   90.00
_cell.angle_gamma   90.00
#
_symmetry.space_group_name_H-M   'P 1'
#
loop_
_entity.id
_entity.type
_entity.pdbx_description
1 polymer ?
#
loop_
_entity_poly.entity_id
_entity_poly.type
_entity_poly.pdbx_seq_one_letter_code
_entity_poly.pdbx_strand_id
1 'polypeptide(L)'
;MFILEERKSISNPIGRIVDSIEKMSNKNLDFEIYEKRGDEIGKLYKSINNVNKNFLEIITKILKISKSVSSSSKQLSFVSREVSERASEQASSTEEISSSMEEMLATINSNTKNAIETNEISK
;
A
#
# COMPACT_ATOMS: atom_id res chain seq x y z
N MET A 1 43.97 -3.29 44.19
CA MET A 1 44.03 -2.34 43.05
C MET A 1 43.69 -3.04 41.74
N PHE A 2 44.40 -4.10 41.35
CA PHE A 2 44.15 -4.91 40.14
C PHE A 2 42.69 -5.35 39.90
N ILE A 3 42.00 -5.93 40.90
CA ILE A 3 40.61 -6.42 40.73
C ILE A 3 39.62 -5.30 40.39
N LEU A 4 39.83 -4.08 40.93
CA LEU A 4 38.98 -2.93 40.62
C LEU A 4 39.21 -2.42 39.20
N GLU A 5 40.41 -2.58 38.67
CA GLU A 5 40.81 -2.19 37.33
C GLU A 5 40.24 -3.15 36.27
N GLU A 6 40.31 -4.45 36.52
CA GLU A 6 39.66 -5.48 35.69
C GLU A 6 38.14 -5.31 35.67
N ARG A 7 37.52 -5.06 36.83
CA ARG A 7 36.07 -4.81 36.88
C ARG A 7 35.68 -3.60 36.04
N LYS A 8 36.42 -2.49 36.13
CA LYS A 8 36.15 -1.30 35.30
C LYS A 8 36.33 -1.57 33.80
N SER A 9 37.32 -2.39 33.44
CA SER A 9 37.57 -2.81 32.05
C SER A 9 36.40 -3.59 31.43
N ILE A 10 35.56 -4.24 32.26
CA ILE A 10 34.37 -4.99 31.82
C ILE A 10 33.08 -4.16 32.00
N SER A 11 32.89 -3.55 33.18
CA SER A 11 31.66 -2.82 33.50
C SER A 11 31.44 -1.58 32.64
N ASN A 12 32.48 -0.82 32.31
CA ASN A 12 32.32 0.39 31.49
C ASN A 12 31.83 0.08 30.06
N PRO A 13 32.42 -0.89 29.33
CA PRO A 13 31.90 -1.29 28.04
C PRO A 13 30.48 -1.86 28.08
N ILE A 14 30.16 -2.70 29.07
CA ILE A 14 28.81 -3.25 29.24
C ILE A 14 27.80 -2.12 29.47
N GLY A 15 28.15 -1.09 30.25
CA GLY A 15 27.30 0.10 30.41
C GLY A 15 26.96 0.76 29.07
N ARG A 16 27.96 0.99 28.21
CA ARG A 16 27.75 1.56 26.86
C ARG A 16 26.85 0.68 25.98
N ILE A 17 26.94 -0.63 26.14
CA ILE A 17 26.08 -1.60 25.43
C ILE A 17 24.63 -1.43 25.89
N VAL A 18 24.40 -1.37 27.21
CA VAL A 18 23.07 -1.13 27.78
C VAL A 18 22.50 0.20 27.27
N ASP A 19 23.27 1.28 27.30
CA ASP A 19 22.85 2.59 26.80
C ASP A 19 22.44 2.53 25.32
N SER A 20 23.15 1.75 24.51
CA SER A 20 22.87 1.60 23.08
C SER A 20 21.58 0.80 22.84
N ILE A 21 21.35 -0.25 23.61
CA ILE A 21 20.09 -1.02 23.56
C ILE A 21 18.91 -0.18 24.08
N GLU A 22 19.15 0.70 25.06
CA GLU A 22 18.15 1.62 25.57
C GLU A 22 17.76 2.66 24.49
N LYS A 23 18.73 3.16 23.71
CA LYS A 23 18.46 3.96 22.52
C LYS A 23 17.60 3.20 21.51
N MET A 24 17.94 1.95 21.18
CA MET A 24 17.14 1.10 20.28
C MET A 24 15.70 0.95 20.77
N SER A 25 15.52 0.68 22.07
CA SER A 25 14.20 0.53 22.69
C SER A 25 13.37 1.82 22.61
N ASN A 26 14.04 2.97 22.69
CA ASN A 26 13.45 4.29 22.48
C ASN A 26 13.29 4.67 20.99
N LYS A 27 13.41 3.70 20.08
CA LYS A 27 13.29 3.88 18.62
C LYS A 27 14.38 4.79 18.02
N ASN A 28 15.44 5.05 18.78
CA ASN A 28 16.62 5.75 18.28
C ASN A 28 17.64 4.71 17.80
N LEU A 29 17.71 4.56 16.48
CA LEU A 29 18.65 3.67 15.81
C LEU A 29 19.85 4.42 15.22
N ASP A 30 19.88 5.75 15.41
CA ASP A 30 20.96 6.61 14.94
C ASP A 30 22.13 6.58 15.93
N PHE A 31 22.74 5.41 16.02
CA PHE A 31 23.95 5.20 16.78
C PHE A 31 24.80 4.12 16.12
N GLU A 32 26.12 4.26 16.31
CA GLU A 32 27.09 3.23 15.99
C GLU A 32 28.04 3.12 17.16
N ILE A 33 28.35 1.88 17.54
CA ILE A 33 29.28 1.64 18.63
C ILE A 33 30.66 1.34 18.07
N TYR A 34 31.60 2.27 18.23
CA TYR A 34 32.99 2.10 17.81
C TYR A 34 33.84 1.58 18.98
N GLU A 35 34.33 0.35 18.88
CA GLU A 35 35.26 -0.21 19.85
C GLU A 35 36.30 -1.10 19.16
N LYS A 36 37.58 -0.89 19.48
CA LYS A 36 38.71 -1.66 18.91
C LYS A 36 39.20 -2.70 19.91
N ARG A 37 38.29 -3.56 20.35
CA ARG A 37 38.60 -4.70 21.23
C ARG A 37 38.55 -6.01 20.46
N GLY A 38 39.52 -6.88 20.70
CA GLY A 38 39.61 -8.21 20.09
C GLY A 38 38.94 -9.33 20.92
N ASP A 39 38.34 -8.98 22.05
CA ASP A 39 37.73 -9.90 23.02
C ASP A 39 36.22 -10.11 22.76
N GLU A 40 35.56 -10.86 23.64
CA GLU A 40 34.13 -11.16 23.60
C GLU A 40 33.27 -9.89 23.63
N ILE A 41 33.73 -8.84 24.32
CA ILE A 41 33.04 -7.54 24.37
C ILE A 41 33.10 -6.87 22.99
N GLY A 42 34.26 -6.91 22.32
CA GLY A 42 34.40 -6.46 20.94
C GLY A 42 33.46 -7.19 19.97
N LYS A 43 33.33 -8.52 20.12
CA LYS A 43 32.36 -9.33 19.35
C LYS A 43 30.92 -8.92 19.64
N LEU A 44 30.58 -8.64 20.90
CA LEU A 44 29.25 -8.20 21.31
C LEU A 44 28.88 -6.84 20.69
N TYR A 45 29.79 -5.87 20.69
CA TYR A 45 29.59 -4.59 19.99
C TYR A 45 29.29 -4.78 18.51
N LYS A 46 30.06 -5.62 17.82
CA LYS A 46 29.86 -5.92 16.41
C LYS A 46 28.47 -6.54 16.15
N SER A 47 28.05 -7.48 17.00
CA SER A 47 26.73 -8.11 16.90
C SER A 47 25.60 -7.09 17.08
N ILE A 48 25.70 -6.18 18.05
CA ILE A 48 24.68 -5.14 18.27
C ILE A 48 24.60 -4.16 17.10
N ASN A 49 25.74 -3.71 16.57
CA ASN A 49 25.76 -2.87 15.36
C ASN A 49 25.09 -3.58 14.18
N ASN A 50 25.31 -4.89 14.02
CA ASN A 50 24.67 -5.66 12.96
C ASN A 50 23.15 -5.77 13.16
N VAL A 51 22.68 -5.96 14.39
CA VAL A 51 21.24 -5.94 14.71
C VAL A 51 20.65 -4.57 14.42
N ASN A 52 21.30 -3.48 14.84
CA ASN A 52 20.86 -2.12 14.59
C ASN A 52 20.74 -1.84 13.08
N LYS A 53 21.78 -2.21 12.32
CA LYS A 53 21.80 -2.07 10.85
C LYS A 53 20.66 -2.85 10.19
N ASN A 54 20.47 -4.11 10.55
CA ASN A 54 19.40 -4.93 9.98
C ASN A 54 18.02 -4.35 10.31
N PHE A 55 17.83 -3.83 11.51
CA PHE A 55 16.58 -3.19 11.91
C PHE A 55 16.33 -1.90 11.11
N LEU A 56 17.34 -1.05 10.93
CA LEU A 56 17.28 0.12 10.05
C LEU A 56 16.92 -0.25 8.60
N GLU A 57 17.51 -1.32 8.07
CA GLU A 57 17.20 -1.82 6.73
C GLU A 57 15.74 -2.28 6.62
N ILE A 58 15.23 -3.00 7.62
CA ILE A 58 13.83 -3.45 7.67
C ILE A 58 12.88 -2.25 7.70
N ILE A 59 13.10 -1.27 8.59
CA ILE A 59 12.27 -0.07 8.67
C ILE A 59 12.29 0.72 7.37
N THR A 60 13.47 0.87 6.76
CA THR A 60 13.61 1.55 5.46
C THR A 60 12.82 0.85 4.36
N LYS A 61 12.86 -0.49 4.32
CA LYS A 61 12.06 -1.29 3.38
C LYS A 61 10.56 -1.11 3.63
N ILE A 62 10.11 -1.14 4.90
CA ILE A 62 8.72 -0.91 5.28
C ILE A 62 8.25 0.46 4.80
N LEU A 63 9.02 1.53 5.08
CA LEU A 63 8.67 2.89 4.64
C LEU A 63 8.56 3.00 3.12
N LYS A 64 9.48 2.36 2.38
CA LYS A 64 9.42 2.32 0.91
C LYS A 64 8.16 1.61 0.41
N ILE A 65 7.82 0.47 1.01
CA ILE A 65 6.61 -0.30 0.66
C ILE A 65 5.35 0.51 0.99
N SER A 66 5.26 1.12 2.18
CA SER A 66 4.12 1.95 2.56
C SER A 66 3.92 3.14 1.61
N LYS A 67 5.01 3.77 1.15
CA LYS A 67 4.93 4.83 0.13
C LYS A 67 4.45 4.31 -1.22
N SER A 68 4.89 3.11 -1.62
CA SER A 68 4.42 2.45 -2.83
C SER A 68 2.93 2.12 -2.74
N VAL A 69 2.49 1.51 -1.64
CA VAL A 69 1.08 1.17 -1.38
C VAL A 69 0.22 2.43 -1.40
N SER A 70 0.62 3.49 -0.72
CA SER A 70 -0.11 4.77 -0.74
C SER A 70 -0.27 5.33 -2.16
N SER A 71 0.77 5.22 -2.99
CA SER A 71 0.73 5.67 -4.39
C SER A 71 -0.21 4.79 -5.23
N SER A 72 -0.12 3.46 -5.08
CA SER A 72 -1.00 2.50 -5.75
C SER A 72 -2.46 2.66 -5.34
N SER A 73 -2.76 2.93 -4.06
CA SER A 73 -4.11 3.20 -3.58
C SER A 73 -4.70 4.47 -4.19
N LYS A 74 -3.89 5.52 -4.39
CA LYS A 74 -4.32 6.74 -5.10
C LYS A 74 -4.65 6.45 -6.56
N GLN A 75 -3.81 5.67 -7.23
CA GLN A 75 -4.07 5.25 -8.61
C GLN A 75 -5.33 4.38 -8.71
N LEU A 76 -5.53 3.44 -7.79
CA LEU A 76 -6.73 2.62 -7.74
C LEU A 76 -7.99 3.46 -7.52
N SER A 77 -7.92 4.47 -6.64
CA SER A 77 -9.04 5.39 -6.41
C SER A 77 -9.39 6.18 -7.68
N PHE A 78 -8.40 6.59 -8.47
CA PHE A 78 -8.61 7.25 -9.75
C PHE A 78 -9.29 6.31 -10.75
N VAL A 79 -8.75 5.09 -10.92
CA VAL A 79 -9.32 4.07 -11.81
C VAL A 79 -10.74 3.70 -11.39
N SER A 80 -11.01 3.55 -10.10
CA SER A 80 -12.35 3.26 -9.59
C SER A 80 -13.35 4.36 -9.94
N ARG A 81 -12.91 5.63 -9.93
CA ARG A 81 -13.76 6.75 -10.32
C ARG A 81 -14.05 6.74 -11.82
N GLU A 82 -13.01 6.53 -12.64
CA GLU A 82 -13.17 6.42 -14.10
C GLU A 82 -14.11 5.26 -14.48
N VAL A 83 -13.96 4.09 -13.83
CA VAL A 83 -14.86 2.95 -14.04
C VAL A 83 -16.30 3.29 -13.64
N SER A 84 -16.50 3.99 -12.52
CA SER A 84 -17.84 4.43 -12.09
C SER A 84 -18.47 5.40 -13.08
N GLU A 85 -17.70 6.34 -13.61
CA GLU A 85 -18.16 7.30 -14.63
C GLU A 85 -18.56 6.56 -15.92
N ARG A 86 -17.71 5.66 -16.42
CA ARG A 86 -18.02 4.83 -17.60
C ARG A 86 -19.22 3.90 -17.39
N ALA A 87 -19.38 3.33 -16.20
CA ALA A 87 -20.54 2.51 -15.88
C ALA A 87 -21.84 3.35 -15.91
N SER A 88 -21.79 4.60 -15.44
CA SER A 88 -22.92 5.53 -15.52
C SER A 88 -23.25 5.89 -16.98
N GLU A 89 -22.25 6.14 -17.82
CA GLU A 89 -22.45 6.39 -19.26
C GLU A 89 -23.07 5.17 -19.96
N GLN A 90 -22.61 3.97 -19.64
CA GLN A 90 -23.15 2.73 -20.20
C GLN A 90 -24.60 2.49 -19.77
N ALA A 91 -24.95 2.80 -18.52
CA ALA A 91 -26.32 2.73 -18.03
C ALA A 91 -27.24 3.69 -18.81
N SER A 92 -26.80 4.94 -18.98
CA SER A 92 -27.54 5.94 -19.77
C SER A 92 -27.70 5.52 -21.24
N SER A 93 -26.65 4.97 -21.86
CA SER A 93 -26.73 4.44 -23.23
C SER A 93 -27.73 3.29 -23.34
N THR A 94 -27.82 2.45 -22.30
CA THR A 94 -28.76 1.33 -22.26
C THR A 94 -30.20 1.82 -22.10
N GLU A 95 -30.45 2.87 -21.31
CA GLU A 95 -31.75 3.54 -21.22
C GLU A 95 -32.16 4.13 -22.57
N GLU A 96 -31.26 4.80 -23.28
CA GLU A 96 -31.51 5.36 -24.61
C GLU A 96 -31.87 4.28 -25.64
N ILE A 97 -31.12 3.16 -25.64
CA ILE A 97 -31.42 2.01 -26.50
C ILE A 97 -32.81 1.44 -26.16
N SER A 98 -33.15 1.36 -24.88
CA SER A 98 -34.45 0.82 -24.45
C SER A 98 -35.60 1.72 -24.92
N SER A 99 -35.46 3.04 -24.77
CA SER A 99 -36.43 4.01 -25.29
C SER A 99 -36.56 3.93 -26.82
N SER A 100 -35.43 3.76 -27.52
CA SER A 100 -35.44 3.57 -28.98
C SER A 100 -36.14 2.28 -29.38
N MET A 101 -36.02 1.20 -28.59
CA MET A 101 -36.78 -0.04 -28.81
C MET A 101 -38.28 0.15 -28.58
N GLU A 102 -38.69 0.93 -27.58
CA GLU A 102 -40.11 1.25 -27.34
C GLU A 102 -40.71 2.02 -28.53
N GLU A 103 -40.00 3.02 -29.05
CA GLU A 103 -40.42 3.78 -30.22
C GLU A 103 -40.49 2.91 -31.49
N MET A 104 -39.50 2.01 -31.66
CA MET A 104 -39.48 1.05 -32.77
C MET A 104 -40.67 0.10 -32.69
N LEU A 105 -41.01 -0.42 -31.51
CA LEU A 105 -42.17 -1.28 -31.29
C LEU A 105 -43.48 -0.53 -31.58
N ALA A 106 -43.60 0.74 -31.17
CA ALA A 106 -44.76 1.58 -31.48
C ALA A 106 -44.92 1.77 -33.01
N THR A 107 -43.82 1.99 -33.71
CA THR A 107 -43.79 2.12 -35.18
C THR A 107 -44.20 0.82 -35.87
N ILE A 108 -43.70 -0.34 -35.41
CA ILE A 108 -44.09 -1.66 -35.92
C ILE A 108 -45.59 -1.91 -35.73
N ASN A 109 -46.13 -1.58 -34.55
CA ASN A 109 -47.56 -1.71 -34.27
C ASN A 109 -48.41 -0.80 -35.16
N SER A 110 -47.99 0.45 -35.36
CA SER A 110 -48.67 1.39 -36.26
C SER A 110 -48.67 0.88 -37.70
N ASN A 111 -47.51 0.42 -38.21
CA ASN A 111 -47.39 -0.16 -39.55
C ASN A 111 -48.30 -1.39 -39.73
N THR A 112 -48.35 -2.26 -38.71
CA THR A 112 -49.22 -3.44 -38.71
C THR A 112 -50.70 -3.04 -38.79
N LYS A 113 -51.12 -2.06 -37.98
CA LYS A 113 -52.50 -1.53 -38.02
C LYS A 113 -52.83 -0.94 -39.40
N ASN A 114 -51.95 -0.11 -39.94
CA ASN A 114 -52.14 0.52 -41.25
C ASN A 114 -52.28 -0.52 -42.38
N ALA A 115 -51.50 -1.61 -42.32
CA ALA A 115 -51.58 -2.70 -43.29
C ALA A 115 -52.91 -3.46 -43.20
N ILE A 116 -53.43 -3.72 -41.99
CA ILE A 116 -54.74 -4.33 -41.78
C ILE A 116 -55.84 -3.44 -42.35
N GLU A 117 -55.83 -2.15 -42.01
CA GLU A 117 -56.82 -1.18 -42.48
C GLU A 117 -56.82 -1.06 -44.01
N THR A 118 -55.63 -1.01 -44.62
CA THR A 118 -55.48 -1.02 -46.10
C THR A 118 -56.08 -2.29 -46.73
N ASN A 119 -55.88 -3.45 -46.10
CA ASN A 119 -56.41 -4.72 -46.58
C ASN A 119 -57.96 -4.79 -46.46
N GLU A 120 -58.54 -4.16 -45.44
CA GLU A 120 -60.01 -4.07 -45.31
C GLU A 120 -60.64 -3.16 -46.38
N ILE A 121 -60.00 -2.04 -46.73
CA ILE A 121 -60.50 -1.11 -47.75
C ILE A 121 -60.34 -1.69 -49.17
N SER A 122 -59.39 -2.61 -49.37
CA SER A 122 -59.10 -3.24 -50.66
C SER A 122 -60.01 -4.44 -50.99
N LYS A 123 -60.90 -4.83 -50.08
CA LYS A 123 -61.91 -5.90 -50.27
C LYS A 123 -63.28 -5.32 -50.61
#